data_AF-A0A925E0K6-F1
#
_entry.id   AF-A0A925E0K6-F1
#
_cell.length_a   1.000
_cell.length_b   1.000
_cell.length_c   1.000
_cell.angle_alpha   90.00
_cell.angle_beta   90.00
_cell.angle_gamma   90.00
#
_symmetry.space_group_name_H-M   'P 1'
#
loop_
_entity.id
_entity.type
_entity.pdbx_description
1 polymer ?
#
loop_
_entity_poly.entity_id
_entity_poly.type
_entity_poly.pdbx_seq_one_letter_code
_entity_poly.pdbx_strand_id
1 'polypeptide(L)'
;MGRTGAGSQRYQCQHCGHKYTPIPKQQGYPDEMRREAVRLYVDGMNLRRIARHVGVVHQTVANWVKAYAVSLPDQPPQPDSVTVIEQDELYTFIEAKKTKFM
;
A
#
# COMPACT_ATOMS: atom_id res chain seq x y z
N MET A 1 20.14 24.00 16.86
CA MET A 1 19.00 24.02 15.91
C MET A 1 19.50 23.56 14.56
N GLY A 2 18.83 22.62 13.91
CA GLY A 2 19.39 21.91 12.74
C GLY A 2 18.33 21.56 11.71
N ARG A 3 18.72 20.88 10.64
CA ARG A 3 17.80 20.37 9.62
C ARG A 3 17.27 18.99 10.01
N THR A 4 16.08 18.62 9.53
CA THR A 4 15.59 17.24 9.60
C THR A 4 16.46 16.33 8.73
N GLY A 5 16.34 15.00 8.86
CA GLY A 5 16.99 14.05 7.93
C GLY A 5 16.57 14.25 6.46
N ALA A 6 15.42 14.88 6.21
CA ALA A 6 14.97 15.29 4.88
C ALA A 6 15.54 16.64 4.42
N GLY A 7 16.30 17.33 5.27
CA GLY A 7 16.90 18.64 5.01
C GLY A 7 15.99 19.85 5.30
N SER A 8 14.77 19.66 5.83
CA SER A 8 13.88 20.78 6.21
C SER A 8 14.40 21.51 7.45
N GLN A 9 14.27 22.83 7.50
CA GLN A 9 14.71 23.62 8.63
C GLN A 9 13.82 23.41 9.86
N ARG A 10 14.43 23.04 11.00
CA ARG A 10 13.73 22.99 12.29
C ARG A 10 13.93 24.29 13.03
N TYR A 11 12.86 24.76 13.66
CA TYR A 11 12.82 25.96 14.49
C TYR A 11 12.46 25.60 15.92
N GLN A 12 12.74 26.51 16.86
CA GLN A 12 12.43 26.38 18.27
C GLN A 12 11.83 27.71 18.71
N CYS A 13 10.67 27.66 19.33
CA CYS A 13 10.04 28.82 19.91
C CYS A 13 10.87 29.32 21.10
N GLN A 14 11.20 30.60 21.13
CA GLN A 14 11.98 31.20 22.22
C GLN A 14 11.15 31.39 23.51
N HIS A 15 9.81 31.48 23.40
CA HIS A 15 8.93 31.66 24.56
C HIS A 15 8.59 30.34 25.27
N CYS A 16 8.34 29.26 24.53
CA CYS A 16 7.89 27.98 25.10
C CYS A 16 8.84 26.80 24.84
N GLY A 17 9.93 26.99 24.08
CA GLY A 17 10.90 25.93 23.79
C GLY A 17 10.43 24.85 22.81
N HIS A 18 9.18 24.90 22.33
CA HIS A 18 8.64 23.92 21.38
C HIS A 18 9.42 23.92 20.05
N LYS A 19 9.79 22.73 19.57
CA LYS A 19 10.52 22.55 18.31
C LYS A 19 9.57 22.13 17.19
N TYR A 20 9.57 22.88 16.08
CA TYR A 20 8.65 22.66 14.96
C TYR A 20 9.36 22.79 13.62
N THR A 21 8.73 22.34 12.54
CA THR A 21 9.24 22.44 11.16
C THR A 21 8.14 23.12 10.32
N PRO A 22 8.27 24.42 9.98
CA PRO A 22 7.22 25.19 9.31
C PRO A 22 6.87 24.65 7.93
N ILE A 23 7.88 24.16 7.20
CA ILE A 23 7.72 23.56 5.87
C ILE A 23 8.30 22.14 5.94
N PRO A 24 7.54 21.16 6.44
CA PRO A 24 7.97 19.78 6.39
C PRO A 24 7.99 19.33 4.93
N LYS A 25 9.08 18.67 4.51
CA LYS A 25 9.05 17.98 3.22
C LYS A 25 8.05 16.83 3.33
N GLN A 26 7.15 16.73 2.36
CA GLN A 26 6.28 15.57 2.16
C GLN A 26 7.16 14.32 2.17
N GLN A 27 6.92 13.43 3.14
CA GLN A 27 7.62 12.15 3.22
C GLN A 27 6.75 11.07 2.63
N GLY A 28 7.36 10.21 1.82
CA GLY A 28 6.70 9.09 1.19
C GLY A 28 6.26 9.40 -0.24
N TYR A 29 5.36 8.55 -0.73
CA TYR A 29 4.89 8.55 -2.11
C TYR A 29 3.52 9.21 -2.21
N PRO A 30 3.23 9.93 -3.31
CA PRO A 30 1.91 10.52 -3.54
C PRO A 30 0.79 9.47 -3.47
N ASP A 31 -0.37 9.84 -2.93
CA ASP A 31 -1.49 8.90 -2.82
C ASP A 31 -2.03 8.47 -4.18
N GLU A 32 -1.96 9.34 -5.19
CA GLU A 32 -2.29 9.00 -6.57
C GLU A 32 -1.43 7.83 -7.09
N MET A 33 -0.12 7.89 -6.85
CA MET A 33 0.82 6.84 -7.23
C MET A 33 0.50 5.50 -6.53
N ARG A 34 0.11 5.55 -5.25
CA ARG A 34 -0.30 4.36 -4.50
C ARG A 34 -1.57 3.75 -5.08
N ARG A 35 -2.58 4.59 -5.39
CA ARG A 35 -3.85 4.15 -5.98
C ARG A 35 -3.66 3.54 -7.36
N GLU A 36 -2.81 4.14 -8.19
CA GLU A 36 -2.46 3.60 -9.51
C GLU A 36 -1.79 2.23 -9.39
N ALA A 37 -0.83 2.08 -8.48
CA ALA A 37 -0.17 0.80 -8.26
C ALA A 37 -1.14 -0.31 -7.80
N VAL A 38 -2.11 0.04 -6.94
CA VAL A 38 -3.17 -0.90 -6.51
C VAL A 38 -4.10 -1.25 -7.67
N ARG A 39 -4.52 -0.27 -8.49
CA ARG A 39 -5.35 -0.53 -9.67
C ARG A 39 -4.68 -1.52 -10.63
N LEU A 40 -3.41 -1.29 -10.96
CA LEU A 40 -2.66 -2.20 -11.85
C LEU A 40 -2.56 -3.62 -11.29
N TYR A 41 -2.50 -3.77 -9.96
CA TYR A 41 -2.51 -5.08 -9.32
C TYR A 41 -3.86 -5.79 -9.46
N VAL A 42 -4.96 -5.06 -9.24
CA VAL A 42 -6.34 -5.58 -9.45
C VAL A 42 -6.56 -5.98 -10.91
N ASP A 43 -5.97 -5.25 -11.86
CA ASP A 43 -5.98 -5.57 -13.30
C ASP A 43 -5.10 -6.80 -13.65
N GLY A 44 -4.52 -7.49 -12.67
CA GLY A 44 -3.74 -8.72 -12.84
C GLY A 44 -2.27 -8.50 -13.20
N MET A 45 -1.75 -7.28 -13.09
CA MET A 45 -0.35 -7.01 -13.39
C MET A 45 0.56 -7.54 -12.27
N ASN A 46 1.69 -8.17 -12.65
CA ASN A 46 2.65 -8.65 -11.67
C ASN A 46 3.35 -7.49 -10.92
N LEU A 47 3.67 -7.70 -9.63
CA LEU A 47 4.26 -6.69 -8.75
C LEU A 47 5.54 -6.06 -9.30
N ARG A 48 6.40 -6.85 -9.97
CA ARG A 48 7.66 -6.35 -10.54
C ARG A 48 7.42 -5.44 -11.75
N ARG A 49 6.38 -5.71 -12.54
CA ARG A 49 6.00 -4.91 -13.70
C ARG A 49 5.36 -3.61 -13.25
N ILE A 50 4.50 -3.66 -12.24
CA ILE A 50 3.95 -2.44 -11.59
C ILE A 50 5.07 -1.59 -11.03
N ALA A 51 6.02 -2.20 -10.31
CA ALA A 51 7.17 -1.50 -9.75
C ALA A 51 8.01 -0.76 -10.82
N ARG A 52 8.23 -1.39 -11.97
CA ARG A 52 8.89 -0.75 -13.12
C ARG A 52 8.05 0.38 -13.72
N HIS A 53 6.73 0.21 -13.78
CA HIS A 53 5.82 1.24 -14.34
C HIS A 53 5.78 2.49 -13.45
N VAL A 54 5.70 2.28 -12.13
CA VAL A 54 5.54 3.34 -11.13
C VAL A 54 6.89 3.91 -10.66
N GLY A 55 8.01 3.23 -10.95
CA GLY A 55 9.36 3.68 -10.61
C GLY A 55 9.76 3.42 -9.15
N VAL A 56 9.25 2.36 -8.54
CA VAL A 56 9.53 1.98 -7.15
C VAL A 56 10.05 0.54 -7.05
N VAL A 57 10.46 0.11 -5.86
CA VAL A 57 10.82 -1.30 -5.64
C VAL A 57 9.55 -2.13 -5.46
N HIS A 58 9.52 -3.34 -6.01
CA HIS A 58 8.36 -4.24 -5.93
C HIS A 58 7.85 -4.53 -4.51
N GLN A 59 8.72 -4.51 -3.51
CA GLN A 59 8.33 -4.64 -2.10
C GLN A 59 7.44 -3.48 -1.64
N THR A 60 7.68 -2.26 -2.14
CA THR A 60 6.85 -1.08 -1.87
C THR A 60 5.44 -1.28 -2.41
N VAL A 61 5.32 -1.78 -3.65
CA VAL A 61 4.01 -2.12 -4.26
C VAL A 61 3.30 -3.19 -3.44
N ALA A 62 3.99 -4.26 -3.05
CA ALA A 62 3.43 -5.33 -2.24
C ALA A 62 2.86 -4.80 -0.90
N ASN A 63 3.59 -3.89 -0.25
CA ASN A 63 3.15 -3.27 0.99
C ASN A 63 1.90 -2.41 0.80
N TRP A 64 1.80 -1.66 -0.31
CA TRP A 64 0.60 -0.87 -0.61
C TRP A 64 -0.62 -1.74 -0.89
N VAL A 65 -0.45 -2.79 -1.68
CA VAL A 65 -1.52 -3.76 -1.94
C VAL A 65 -2.00 -4.39 -0.64
N LYS A 66 -1.08 -4.80 0.25
CA LYS A 66 -1.42 -5.39 1.54
C LYS A 66 -2.14 -4.39 2.46
N ALA A 67 -1.66 -3.15 2.52
CA ALA A 67 -2.33 -2.10 3.30
C ALA A 67 -3.74 -1.80 2.77
N TYR A 68 -3.90 -1.77 1.44
CA TYR A 68 -5.21 -1.62 0.81
C TYR A 68 -6.14 -2.79 1.11
N ALA A 69 -5.65 -4.04 1.02
CA ALA A 69 -6.42 -5.23 1.35
C ALA A 69 -6.94 -5.21 2.82
N VAL A 70 -6.12 -4.73 3.77
CA VAL A 70 -6.54 -4.56 5.17
C VAL A 70 -7.62 -3.47 5.34
N SER A 71 -7.69 -2.50 4.43
CA SER A 71 -8.72 -1.46 4.48
C SER A 71 -10.06 -1.87 3.88
N LEU A 72 -10.12 -3.03 3.21
CA LEU A 72 -11.36 -3.57 2.67
C LEU A 72 -12.20 -4.22 3.77
N PRO A 73 -13.54 -4.23 3.65
CA PRO A 73 -14.40 -4.96 4.57
C PRO A 73 -14.14 -6.47 4.49
N ASP A 74 -14.24 -7.17 5.62
CA ASP A 74 -14.04 -8.63 5.70
C ASP A 74 -15.02 -9.42 4.82
N GLN A 75 -16.22 -8.87 4.63
CA GLN A 75 -17.23 -9.43 3.74
C GLN A 75 -17.54 -8.46 2.61
N PRO A 76 -17.55 -8.93 1.36
CA PRO A 76 -18.08 -8.14 0.26
C PRO A 76 -19.57 -7.88 0.50
N PRO A 77 -20.10 -6.75 0.01
CA PRO A 77 -21.53 -6.47 0.11
C PRO A 77 -22.33 -7.62 -0.49
N GLN A 78 -23.15 -8.25 0.35
CA GLN A 78 -24.04 -9.34 -0.03
C GLN A 78 -25.40 -8.73 -0.42
N PRO A 79 -26.03 -9.15 -1.52
CA PRO A 79 -27.41 -8.78 -1.81
C PRO A 79 -28.39 -9.41 -0.80
N ASP A 80 -29.49 -8.71 -0.49
CA ASP A 80 -30.49 -9.14 0.51
C ASP A 80 -31.23 -10.44 0.15
N SER A 81 -31.33 -10.75 -1.15
CA SER A 81 -31.93 -12.00 -1.65
C SER A 81 -31.21 -12.49 -2.90
N VAL A 82 -30.82 -13.77 -2.90
CA VAL A 82 -30.22 -14.43 -4.07
C VAL A 82 -31.07 -15.63 -4.45
N THR A 83 -31.54 -15.68 -5.69
CA THR A 83 -32.38 -16.78 -6.21
C THR A 83 -31.56 -17.87 -6.91
N VAL A 84 -30.45 -17.48 -7.55
CA VAL A 84 -29.57 -18.39 -8.30
C VAL A 84 -28.12 -17.92 -8.09
N ILE A 85 -27.21 -18.86 -7.81
CA ILE A 85 -25.76 -18.64 -7.69
C ILE A 85 -25.07 -19.56 -8.68
N GLU A 86 -24.24 -18.99 -9.56
CA GLU A 86 -23.35 -19.74 -10.44
C GLU A 86 -21.98 -19.91 -9.75
N GLN A 87 -21.46 -21.14 -9.73
CA GLN A 87 -20.14 -21.45 -9.19
C GLN A 87 -19.15 -21.59 -10.35
N ASP A 88 -18.45 -20.51 -10.70
CA ASP A 88 -17.34 -20.59 -11.66
C ASP A 88 -15.99 -20.84 -10.97
N GLU A 89 -15.25 -21.76 -11.59
CA GLU A 89 -13.87 -22.22 -11.39
C GLU A 89 -13.28 -22.19 -9.96
N LEU A 90 -13.37 -23.35 -9.30
CA LEU A 90 -12.84 -23.67 -7.96
C LEU A 90 -11.32 -23.89 -7.87
N TYR A 91 -10.56 -23.71 -8.96
CA TYR A 91 -9.16 -24.13 -9.02
C TYR A 91 -8.20 -22.96 -9.24
N THR A 92 -7.89 -22.23 -8.17
CA THR A 92 -6.64 -21.47 -8.11
C THR A 92 -5.56 -22.39 -7.53
N PHE A 93 -4.47 -22.63 -8.27
CA PHE A 93 -3.33 -23.38 -7.74
C PHE A 93 -2.66 -22.56 -6.62
N ILE A 94 -2.97 -22.91 -5.37
CA ILE A 94 -2.32 -22.32 -4.18
C ILE A 94 -1.12 -23.20 -3.84
N GLU A 95 0.08 -22.76 -4.25
CA GLU A 95 1.31 -23.45 -3.86
C GLU A 95 1.58 -23.21 -2.37
N ALA A 96 1.22 -24.18 -1.53
CA ALA A 96 1.61 -24.17 -0.13
C ALA A 96 3.11 -24.51 -0.02
N LYS A 97 3.93 -23.51 0.33
CA LYS A 97 5.36 -23.70 0.53
C LYS A 97 5.60 -24.75 1.63
N LYS A 98 6.20 -25.89 1.28
CA LYS A 98 6.60 -26.93 2.24
C LYS A 98 7.63 -26.35 3.21
N THR A 99 7.28 -26.24 4.49
CA THR A 99 8.15 -25.74 5.57
C THR A 99 8.98 -26.85 6.24
N LYS A 100 8.90 -28.09 5.75
CA LYS A 100 9.77 -29.19 6.18
C LYS A 100 10.67 -29.61 5.03
N PHE A 101 11.96 -29.34 5.17
CA PHE A 101 13.00 -30.12 4.51
C PHE A 101 12.94 -31.51 5.14
N MET A 102 12.58 -32.52 4.34
CA MET A 102 12.89 -33.91 4.65
C MET A 102 14.06 -34.30 3.77
#